data_AF-R7ET68-F1
#
_entry.id   AF-R7ET68-F1
#
_cell.length_a   1.000
_cell.length_b   1.000
_cell.length_c   1.000
_cell.angle_alpha   90.00
_cell.angle_beta   90.00
_cell.angle_gamma   90.00
#
_symmetry.space_group_name_H-M   'P 1'
#
loop_
_entity.id
_entity.type
_entity.pdbx_description
1 polymer ?
#
loop_
_entity_poly.entity_id
_entity_poly.type
_entity_poly.pdbx_seq_one_letter_code
_entity_poly.pdbx_strand_id
1 'polypeptide(L)'
;MWDDPLYGKSVSIGHTGKAVTVYQNLGDTLGDGVEVGKEVKAGQIIGAVDDGAMIELADEPHIHFEVRIDDVKVNPIDYLSKSALKTLEDDTAFEH
;
A
#
# COMPACT_ATOMS: atom_id res chain seq x y z
N MET A 1 -9.64 -6.13 -3.35
CA MET A 1 -9.68 -4.79 -3.97
C MET A 1 -11.03 -4.19 -3.67
N TRP A 2 -11.07 -2.90 -3.33
CA TRP A 2 -12.32 -2.16 -3.11
C TRP A 2 -12.07 -0.67 -3.29
N ASP A 3 -13.13 0.09 -3.55
CA ASP A 3 -13.09 1.54 -3.54
C ASP A 3 -13.59 2.04 -2.19
N ASP A 4 -12.73 2.77 -1.49
CA ASP A 4 -13.05 3.39 -0.21
C ASP A 4 -13.40 4.88 -0.44
N PRO A 5 -14.58 5.35 0.00
CA PRO A 5 -14.97 6.74 -0.20
C PRO A 5 -14.01 7.77 0.43
N LEU A 6 -13.24 7.38 1.45
CA LEU A 6 -12.23 8.23 2.07
C LEU A 6 -10.83 7.97 1.52
N TYR A 7 -10.45 6.70 1.36
CA TYR A 7 -9.08 6.32 1.01
C TYR A 7 -8.86 6.03 -0.48
N GLY A 8 -9.84 6.24 -1.35
CA GLY A 8 -9.73 5.91 -2.77
C GLY A 8 -9.59 4.41 -3.03
N LYS A 9 -8.97 4.02 -4.17
CA LYS A 9 -8.84 2.60 -4.50
C LYS A 9 -7.86 1.92 -3.55
N SER A 10 -8.26 0.74 -3.08
CA SER A 10 -7.51 -0.05 -2.12
C SER A 10 -7.25 -1.47 -2.64
N VAL A 11 -6.00 -1.92 -2.47
CA VAL A 11 -5.53 -3.26 -2.83
C VAL A 11 -5.03 -3.96 -1.58
N SER A 12 -5.47 -5.20 -1.37
CA SER A 12 -4.91 -6.08 -0.35
C SER A 12 -4.19 -7.26 -1.01
N ILE A 13 -3.01 -7.58 -0.50
CA ILE A 13 -2.20 -8.71 -0.96
C ILE A 13 -2.06 -9.69 0.20
N GLY A 14 -2.53 -10.92 -0.02
CA GLY A 14 -2.34 -12.02 0.92
C GLY A 14 -0.95 -12.65 0.75
N HIS A 15 -0.28 -12.88 1.86
CA HIS A 15 1.02 -13.53 1.93
C HIS A 15 0.91 -14.86 2.67
N THR A 16 2.01 -15.62 2.70
CA THR A 16 2.09 -16.84 3.51
C THR A 16 1.90 -16.52 4.99
N GLY A 17 1.39 -17.47 5.77
CA GLY A 17 1.23 -17.30 7.22
C GLY A 17 0.14 -16.30 7.64
N LYS A 18 -0.90 -16.08 6.82
CA LYS A 18 -2.02 -15.15 7.07
C LYS A 18 -1.61 -13.68 7.23
N ALA A 19 -0.41 -13.33 6.78
CA ALA A 19 -0.02 -11.94 6.67
C ALA A 19 -0.73 -11.30 5.47
N VAL A 20 -1.18 -10.06 5.63
CA VAL A 20 -1.82 -9.27 4.59
C VAL A 20 -1.20 -7.88 4.59
N THR A 21 -0.84 -7.38 3.41
CA THR A 21 -0.52 -5.96 3.24
C THR A 21 -1.67 -5.24 2.55
N VAL A 22 -1.92 -4.01 2.96
CA VAL A 22 -2.96 -3.15 2.37
C VAL A 22 -2.31 -1.88 1.85
N TYR A 23 -2.71 -1.48 0.65
CA TYR A 23 -2.26 -0.27 -0.04
C TYR A 23 -3.51 0.54 -0.37
N GLN A 24 -3.55 1.79 0.05
CA GLN A 24 -4.69 2.68 -0.18
C GLN A 24 -4.20 4.01 -0.77
N ASN A 25 -5.14 4.83 -1.23
CA ASN A 25 -4.93 5.98 -2.09
C ASN A 25 -4.30 5.63 -3.45
N LEU A 26 -4.71 4.49 -4.01
CA LEU A 26 -4.31 4.12 -5.37
C LEU A 26 -5.26 4.75 -6.39
N GLY A 27 -4.72 5.05 -7.57
CA GLY A 27 -5.50 5.52 -8.71
C GLY A 27 -6.36 4.44 -9.35
N ASP A 28 -7.22 4.89 -10.28
CA ASP A 28 -8.18 4.01 -10.94
C ASP A 28 -7.54 2.93 -11.81
N THR A 29 -6.35 3.21 -12.34
CA THR A 29 -5.58 2.27 -13.14
C THR A 29 -4.56 1.56 -12.25
N LEU A 30 -4.75 0.25 -12.06
CA LEU A 30 -3.80 -0.62 -11.38
C LEU A 30 -2.70 -1.09 -12.32
N GLY A 31 -1.62 -1.65 -11.75
CA GLY A 31 -0.52 -2.21 -12.52
C GLY A 31 -0.92 -3.40 -13.38
N ASP A 32 -0.10 -3.71 -14.38
CA ASP A 32 -0.37 -4.79 -15.33
C ASP A 32 -0.58 -6.15 -14.63
N GLY A 33 -1.70 -6.80 -14.95
CA GLY A 33 -2.06 -8.11 -14.41
C GLY A 33 -2.52 -8.10 -12.94
N VAL A 34 -2.72 -6.93 -12.35
CA VAL A 34 -3.18 -6.78 -10.97
C VAL A 34 -4.70 -6.85 -10.94
N GLU A 35 -5.22 -8.01 -10.57
CA GLU A 35 -6.66 -8.25 -10.42
C GLU A 35 -6.94 -9.22 -9.24
N VAL A 36 -8.19 -9.25 -8.77
CA VAL A 36 -8.57 -10.09 -7.64
C VAL A 36 -8.30 -11.57 -7.95
N GLY A 37 -7.54 -12.22 -7.07
CA GLY A 37 -7.21 -13.64 -7.19
C GLY A 37 -5.97 -13.94 -8.04
N LYS A 38 -5.27 -12.93 -8.57
CA LYS A 38 -3.97 -13.13 -9.22
C LYS A 38 -2.81 -12.97 -8.23
N GLU A 39 -1.77 -13.75 -8.51
CA GLU A 39 -0.49 -13.62 -7.82
C GLU A 39 0.26 -12.40 -8.34
N VAL A 40 0.93 -11.71 -7.43
CA VAL A 40 1.85 -10.62 -7.72
C VAL A 40 3.22 -10.94 -7.13
N LYS A 41 4.28 -10.37 -7.71
CA LYS A 41 5.66 -10.58 -7.27
C LYS A 41 6.18 -9.37 -6.50
N ALA A 42 7.07 -9.59 -5.54
CA ALA A 42 7.80 -8.50 -4.92
C ALA A 42 8.53 -7.66 -5.99
N GLY A 43 8.36 -6.34 -5.94
CA GLY A 43 8.88 -5.40 -6.95
C GLY A 43 7.99 -5.21 -8.18
N GLN A 44 6.86 -5.93 -8.30
CA GLN A 44 5.86 -5.64 -9.32
C GLN A 44 5.11 -4.35 -8.98
N ILE A 45 4.91 -3.49 -9.98
CA ILE A 45 4.05 -2.32 -9.84
C ILE A 45 2.61 -2.80 -9.67
N ILE A 46 1.98 -2.40 -8.56
CA ILE A 46 0.59 -2.75 -8.25
C ILE A 46 -0.39 -1.60 -8.54
N GLY A 47 0.12 -0.39 -8.69
CA GLY A 47 -0.64 0.83 -8.95
C GLY A 47 0.24 2.06 -8.71
N ALA A 48 -0.35 3.24 -8.81
CA ALA A 48 0.27 4.52 -8.48
C ALA A 48 -0.63 5.28 -7.49
N VAL A 49 -0.03 6.22 -6.76
CA VAL A 49 -0.76 7.18 -5.93
C VAL A 49 -1.71 8.01 -6.79
N ASP A 50 -2.82 8.44 -6.20
CA ASP A 50 -3.76 9.36 -6.81
C ASP A 50 -4.05 10.54 -5.87
N ASP A 51 -4.52 11.64 -6.45
CA ASP A 51 -4.83 12.88 -5.73
C ASP A 51 -6.30 12.90 -5.25
N GLY A 52 -7.04 11.82 -5.51
CA GLY A 52 -8.49 11.72 -5.36
C GLY A 52 -9.00 11.24 -4.00
N ALA A 53 -8.15 10.69 -3.12
CA ALA A 53 -8.60 10.27 -1.79
C ALA A 53 -8.92 11.50 -0.92
N MET A 54 -10.13 11.49 -0.36
CA MET A 54 -10.63 12.57 0.50
C MET A 54 -9.85 12.71 1.81
N ILE A 55 -9.21 11.64 2.29
CA ILE A 55 -8.61 11.60 3.62
C ILE A 55 -7.26 12.33 3.74
N GLU A 56 -6.64 12.66 2.60
CA GLU A 56 -5.34 13.35 2.54
C GLU A 56 -5.46 14.81 2.07
N LEU A 57 -6.65 15.43 2.10
CA LEU A 57 -6.81 16.82 1.63
C LEU A 57 -5.95 17.86 2.40
N ALA A 58 -5.42 17.49 3.56
CA ALA A 58 -4.54 18.33 4.37
C ALA A 58 -3.04 18.02 4.20
N ASP A 59 -2.71 16.87 3.61
CA ASP A 59 -1.34 16.36 3.45
C ASP A 59 -1.02 16.20 1.96
N GLU A 60 0.26 16.04 1.60
CA GLU A 60 0.62 15.76 0.21
C GLU A 60 0.12 14.36 -0.21
N PRO A 61 -0.31 14.17 -1.47
CA PRO A 61 -0.77 12.87 -1.96
C PRO A 61 0.26 11.77 -1.72
N HIS A 62 -0.11 10.78 -0.92
CA HIS A 62 0.78 9.67 -0.58
C HIS A 62 0.03 8.35 -0.49
N ILE A 63 0.76 7.24 -0.41
CA ILE A 63 0.19 5.90 -0.25
C ILE A 63 0.06 5.58 1.24
N HIS A 64 -1.14 5.21 1.66
CA HIS A 64 -1.33 4.59 2.98
C HIS A 64 -0.98 3.10 2.92
N PHE A 65 -0.14 2.65 3.83
CA PHE A 65 0.35 1.27 3.91
C PHE A 65 0.02 0.63 5.25
N GLU A 66 -0.61 -0.55 5.23
CA GLU A 66 -0.88 -1.34 6.43
C GLU A 66 -0.31 -2.76 6.34
N VAL A 67 0.07 -3.31 7.49
CA VAL A 67 0.33 -4.75 7.68
C VAL A 67 -0.71 -5.30 8.65
N ARG A 68 -1.28 -6.46 8.32
CA ARG A 68 -2.18 -7.22 9.18
C ARG A 68 -1.68 -8.65 9.35
N ILE A 69 -1.68 -9.14 10.58
CA ILE A 69 -1.32 -10.52 10.93
C ILE A 69 -2.51 -11.12 11.66
N ASP A 70 -3.01 -12.27 11.20
CA ASP A 70 -4.23 -12.88 11.78
C ASP A 70 -5.41 -11.89 11.84
N ASP A 71 -5.56 -11.06 10.80
CA ASP A 71 -6.58 -9.99 10.68
C ASP A 71 -6.45 -8.82 11.67
N VAL A 72 -5.38 -8.78 12.48
CA VAL A 72 -5.07 -7.68 13.40
C VAL A 72 -4.09 -6.71 12.75
N LYS A 73 -4.43 -5.41 12.76
CA LYS A 73 -3.50 -4.34 12.34
C LYS A 73 -2.31 -4.31 13.30
N VAL A 74 -1.11 -4.39 12.75
CA VAL A 74 0.16 -4.33 13.51
C VAL A 74 1.00 -3.16 13.01
N ASN A 75 2.03 -2.79 13.76
CA ASN A 75 3.01 -1.80 13.30
C ASN A 75 3.79 -2.37 12.11
N PRO A 76 3.72 -1.77 10.91
CA PRO A 76 4.42 -2.28 9.72
C PRO A 76 5.93 -2.41 9.90
N ILE A 77 6.55 -1.50 10.66
CA ILE A 77 8.01 -1.45 10.85
C ILE A 77 8.54 -2.75 11.48
N ASP A 78 7.74 -3.39 12.34
CA ASP A 78 8.12 -4.62 13.03
C ASP A 78 8.17 -5.84 12.08
N TYR A 79 7.60 -5.72 10.88
CA TYR A 79 7.41 -6.82 9.92
C TYR A 79 8.11 -6.59 8.58
N LEU A 80 8.72 -5.41 8.39
CA LEU A 80 9.54 -5.13 7.22
C LEU A 80 10.98 -5.58 7.42
N SER A 81 11.63 -6.02 6.34
CA SER A 81 13.04 -6.38 6.39
C SER A 81 13.91 -5.14 6.59
N LYS A 82 15.08 -5.29 7.21
CA LYS A 82 16.05 -4.18 7.36
C LYS A 82 16.39 -3.52 6.02
N SER A 83 16.43 -4.27 4.93
CA SER A 83 16.65 -3.71 3.59
C SER A 83 15.48 -2.85 3.12
N ALA A 84 14.23 -3.27 3.39
CA ALA A 84 13.04 -2.48 3.05
C ALA A 84 12.90 -1.24 3.93
N LEU A 85 13.30 -1.32 5.20
CA LEU A 85 13.35 -0.15 6.08
C LEU A 85 14.41 0.84 5.62
N LYS A 86 15.58 0.35 5.19
CA LYS A 86 16.66 1.21 4.70
C LYS A 86 16.24 2.02 3.46
N THR A 87 15.41 1.47 2.56
CA THR A 87 14.94 2.23 1.40
C THR A 87 14.01 3.39 1.78
N LEU A 88 13.45 3.40 2.99
CA LEU A 88 12.65 4.54 3.49
C LEU A 88 13.54 5.68 4.00
N GLU A 89 14.77 5.40 4.45
CA GLU A 89 15.73 6.42 4.90
C GLU A 89 16.30 7.24 3.73
N ASP A 90 16.27 6.67 2.53
CA ASP A 90 16.76 7.30 1.29
C ASP A 90 15.66 8.12 0.57
N ASP A 91 14.40 8.02 1.01
CA ASP A 91 13.25 8.69 0.37
C ASP A 91 12.96 10.05 1.02
N THR A 92 13.81 11.04 0.74
CA THR A 92 13.58 12.44 1.15
C THR A 92 12.73 13.22 0.14
N ALA A 93 12.09 12.55 -0.83
CA ALA A 93 11.46 13.23 -1.96
C ALA A 93 10.14 13.95 -1.60
N PHE A 94 9.54 13.62 -0.45
CA PHE A 94 8.20 14.10 -0.05
C PHE A 94 8.09 14.51 1.44
N GLU A 95 9.21 14.80 2.13
CA GLU A 95 9.19 15.26 3.53
C GLU A 95 9.29 16.81 3.66
N HIS A 96 8.48 17.57 2.92
CA HIS A 96 8.53 19.04 2.92
C HIS A 96 7.65 19.73 3.97
#